data_AF-A0A9D8P5N9-F1
#
_entry.id   AF-A0A9D8P5N9-F1
#
_cell.length_a   1.000
_cell.length_b   1.000
_cell.length_c   1.000
_cell.angle_alpha   90.00
_cell.angle_beta   90.00
_cell.angle_gamma   90.00
#
_symmetry.space_group_name_H-M   'P 1'
#
loop_
_entity.id
_entity.type
_entity.pdbx_description
1 polymer ?
#
loop_
_entity_poly.entity_id
_entity_poly.type
_entity_poly.pdbx_seq_one_letter_code
_entity_poly.pdbx_strand_id
1 'polypeptide(L)'
;MNTPTEINVRTGRHRLTIQRDGYLPQDRTVDLVAGETENLDDIVLVRRQGLELATAEIISTEANVTCEVDDGIGRGQTPLTVNELVVGQTHVLTCYPKWPAREGGARCKFTAQVGGDDAPPLKLKLWNKQGKIKISGCDKKAAP
;
A
#
# COMPACT_ATOMS: atom_id res chain seq x y z
N MET A 1 -14.03 -8.51 -18.15
CA MET A 1 -14.26 -9.26 -16.90
C MET A 1 -15.66 -8.92 -16.42
N ASN A 2 -16.50 -9.92 -16.15
CA ASN A 2 -17.85 -9.71 -15.61
C ASN A 2 -17.83 -10.09 -14.12
N THR A 3 -18.30 -9.20 -13.26
CA THR A 3 -18.54 -9.48 -11.84
C THR A 3 -19.96 -10.02 -11.65
N PRO A 4 -20.19 -11.06 -10.83
CA PRO A 4 -19.22 -11.76 -9.98
C PRO A 4 -18.25 -12.66 -10.77
N THR A 5 -17.01 -12.81 -10.28
CA THR A 5 -15.95 -13.66 -10.83
C THR A 5 -15.48 -14.63 -9.75
N GLU A 6 -15.29 -15.90 -10.10
CA GLU A 6 -14.73 -16.93 -9.22
C GLU A 6 -13.36 -17.36 -9.74
N ILE A 7 -12.36 -17.47 -8.84
CA ILE A 7 -10.98 -17.82 -9.19
C ILE A 7 -10.49 -18.90 -8.24
N ASN A 8 -10.13 -20.06 -8.80
CA ASN A 8 -9.51 -21.15 -8.04
C ASN A 8 -8.00 -20.96 -7.97
N VAL A 9 -7.45 -20.90 -6.77
CA VAL A 9 -6.01 -20.80 -6.52
C VAL A 9 -5.56 -21.83 -5.50
N ARG A 10 -4.27 -22.14 -5.46
CA ARG A 10 -3.71 -23.05 -4.44
C ARG A 10 -3.88 -22.43 -3.05
N THR A 11 -3.88 -23.25 -2.02
CA THR A 11 -3.84 -22.73 -0.64
C THR A 11 -2.60 -21.89 -0.38
N GLY A 12 -2.73 -20.85 0.44
CA GLY A 12 -1.65 -19.95 0.81
C GLY A 12 -2.02 -18.48 0.63
N ARG A 13 -1.02 -17.62 0.85
CA ARG A 13 -1.17 -16.16 0.72
C ARG A 13 -1.11 -15.76 -0.75
N HIS A 14 -2.16 -15.12 -1.24
CA HIS A 14 -2.23 -14.56 -2.59
C HIS A 14 -2.39 -13.05 -2.55
N ARG A 15 -2.00 -12.42 -3.65
CA ARG A 15 -2.27 -11.02 -3.93
C ARG A 15 -3.21 -10.96 -5.12
N LEU A 16 -4.37 -10.35 -4.91
CA LEU A 16 -5.27 -9.94 -5.98
C LEU A 16 -5.00 -8.48 -6.32
N THR A 17 -4.92 -8.19 -7.63
CA THR A 17 -4.84 -6.83 -8.16
C THR A 17 -6.08 -6.60 -9.01
N ILE A 18 -6.95 -5.69 -8.58
CA ILE A 18 -8.18 -5.32 -9.27
C ILE A 18 -7.92 -4.04 -10.06
N GLN A 19 -8.17 -4.08 -11.37
CA GLN A 19 -7.93 -2.95 -12.26
C GLN A 19 -9.12 -2.74 -13.20
N ARG A 20 -9.38 -1.47 -13.47
CA ARG A 20 -10.35 -1.05 -14.49
C ARG A 20 -9.89 0.24 -15.14
N ASP A 21 -10.07 0.34 -16.45
CA ASP A 21 -9.69 1.52 -17.21
C ASP A 21 -10.36 2.78 -16.66
N GLY A 22 -9.55 3.82 -16.44
CA GLY A 22 -10.01 5.07 -15.84
C GLY A 22 -10.19 5.05 -14.32
N TYR A 23 -9.82 3.95 -13.62
CA TYR A 23 -9.84 3.83 -12.16
C TYR A 23 -8.43 3.57 -11.63
N LEU A 24 -8.18 3.93 -10.37
CA LEU A 24 -6.96 3.55 -9.64
C LEU A 24 -6.99 2.04 -9.39
N PRO A 25 -5.86 1.33 -9.56
CA PRO A 25 -5.78 -0.08 -9.22
C PRO A 25 -5.88 -0.26 -7.70
N GLN A 26 -6.39 -1.42 -7.29
CA GLN A 26 -6.50 -1.76 -5.89
C GLN A 26 -5.96 -3.17 -5.66
N ASP A 27 -5.04 -3.30 -4.72
CA ASP A 27 -4.52 -4.59 -4.30
C ASP A 27 -5.27 -5.10 -3.05
N ARG A 28 -5.35 -6.42 -2.94
CA ARG A 28 -5.85 -7.14 -1.78
C ARG A 28 -4.97 -8.34 -1.51
N THR A 29 -4.62 -8.54 -0.25
CA THR A 29 -3.96 -9.77 0.19
C THR A 29 -5.01 -10.69 0.79
N VAL A 30 -5.08 -11.92 0.30
CA VAL A 30 -5.99 -12.95 0.84
C VAL A 30 -5.15 -14.13 1.33
N ASP A 31 -5.53 -14.69 2.48
CA ASP A 31 -4.90 -15.87 3.05
C ASP A 31 -5.88 -17.05 2.95
N LEU A 32 -5.66 -17.92 1.96
CA LEU A 32 -6.61 -18.99 1.66
C LEU A 32 -6.19 -20.31 2.30
N VAL A 33 -7.13 -20.91 3.05
CA VAL A 33 -7.00 -22.25 3.64
C VAL A 33 -7.66 -23.28 2.72
N ALA A 34 -7.24 -24.55 2.80
CA ALA A 34 -7.79 -25.62 1.99
C ALA A 34 -9.30 -25.79 2.22
N GLY A 35 -10.09 -25.71 1.15
CA GLY A 35 -11.53 -25.93 1.20
C GLY A 35 -12.34 -24.74 1.69
N GLU A 36 -11.71 -23.59 1.95
CA GLU A 36 -12.40 -22.35 2.29
C GLU A 36 -12.55 -21.45 1.05
N THR A 37 -13.67 -20.74 1.00
CA THR A 37 -13.94 -19.70 0.00
C THR A 37 -13.86 -18.34 0.69
N GLU A 38 -12.91 -17.51 0.25
CA GLU A 38 -12.83 -16.12 0.69
C GLU A 38 -13.72 -15.25 -0.20
N ASN A 39 -14.74 -14.65 0.41
CA ASN A 39 -15.58 -13.68 -0.30
C ASN A 39 -14.95 -12.30 -0.16
N LEU A 40 -14.56 -11.72 -1.31
CA LEU A 40 -14.22 -10.31 -1.37
C LEU A 40 -15.51 -9.52 -1.58
N ASP A 41 -15.99 -8.91 -0.50
CA ASP A 41 -17.13 -7.99 -0.51
C ASP A 41 -16.84 -6.73 -1.35
N ASP A 42 -17.77 -5.76 -1.34
CA ASP A 42 -17.77 -4.53 -2.14
C ASP A 42 -16.38 -3.89 -2.31
N ILE A 43 -15.78 -4.11 -3.49
CA ILE A 43 -14.53 -3.48 -3.91
C ILE A 43 -14.86 -2.14 -4.56
N VAL A 44 -14.62 -1.05 -3.83
CA VAL A 44 -14.86 0.31 -4.32
C VAL A 44 -13.61 0.86 -5.02
N LEU A 45 -13.67 0.92 -6.35
CA LEU A 45 -12.61 1.56 -7.14
C LEU A 45 -12.83 3.07 -7.28
N VAL A 46 -11.76 3.84 -7.15
CA VAL A 46 -11.77 5.30 -7.30
C VAL A 46 -11.45 5.69 -8.74
N ARG A 47 -12.29 6.54 -9.36
CA ARG A 47 -12.06 7.02 -10.73
C ARG A 47 -10.87 7.98 -10.76
N ARG A 48 -9.93 7.77 -11.69
CA ARG A 48 -8.75 8.62 -11.90
C ARG A 48 -9.09 10.02 -12.43
N GLN A 49 -10.11 10.12 -13.27
CA GLN A 49 -10.49 11.39 -13.90
C GLN A 49 -10.92 12.43 -12.86
N GLY A 50 -10.33 13.62 -12.93
CA GLY A 50 -10.62 14.73 -12.01
C GLY A 50 -9.89 14.63 -10.67
N LEU A 51 -9.03 13.62 -10.47
CA LEU A 51 -8.11 13.57 -9.35
C LEU A 51 -6.77 14.20 -9.72
N GLU A 52 -6.20 14.92 -8.77
CA GLU A 52 -4.80 15.32 -8.81
C GLU A 52 -3.98 14.24 -8.10
N LEU A 53 -3.01 13.66 -8.82
CA LEU A 53 -2.19 12.56 -8.30
C LEU A 53 -0.80 13.06 -7.91
N ALA A 54 -0.20 12.40 -6.93
CA ALA A 54 1.12 12.68 -6.43
C ALA A 54 2.01 11.44 -6.41
N THR A 55 3.31 11.69 -6.48
CA THR A 55 4.34 10.67 -6.31
C THR A 55 4.98 10.76 -4.92
N ALA A 56 5.06 9.62 -4.24
CA ALA A 56 5.84 9.46 -3.02
C ALA A 56 7.00 8.48 -3.25
N GLU A 57 8.13 8.79 -2.63
CA GLU A 57 9.32 7.94 -2.65
C GLU A 57 9.62 7.49 -1.22
N ILE A 58 9.44 6.20 -0.97
CA ILE A 58 9.65 5.60 0.35
C ILE A 58 11.07 5.02 0.36
N ILE A 59 11.96 5.67 1.10
CA ILE A 59 13.37 5.31 1.17
C ILE A 59 13.67 4.75 2.56
N SER A 60 14.27 3.57 2.60
CA SER A 60 14.78 2.98 3.84
C SER A 60 16.28 3.18 3.93
N THR A 61 16.77 3.45 5.13
CA THR A 61 18.21 3.41 5.42
C THR A 61 18.76 1.98 5.50
N GLU A 62 17.87 0.99 5.57
CA GLU A 62 18.17 -0.44 5.61
C GLU A 62 17.54 -1.15 4.40
N ALA A 63 18.27 -2.09 3.79
CA ALA A 63 17.78 -2.83 2.63
C ALA A 63 16.60 -3.76 2.97
N ASN A 64 15.70 -3.97 2.01
CA ASN A 64 14.67 -5.03 1.99
C ASN A 64 13.49 -4.89 2.97
N VAL A 65 13.18 -3.69 3.47
CA VAL A 65 11.92 -3.47 4.21
C VAL A 65 10.76 -3.53 3.23
N THR A 66 9.77 -4.40 3.46
CA THR A 66 8.56 -4.45 2.64
C THR A 66 7.53 -3.47 3.18
N CYS A 67 7.04 -2.60 2.31
CA CYS A 67 6.00 -1.62 2.64
C CYS A 67 4.82 -1.73 1.68
N GLU A 68 3.67 -1.28 2.16
CA GLU A 68 2.44 -1.11 1.38
C GLU A 68 1.77 0.23 1.73
N VAL A 69 1.08 0.84 0.76
CA VAL A 69 0.34 2.09 0.90
C VAL A 69 -1.13 1.82 0.60
N ASP A 70 -2.04 2.28 1.47
CA ASP A 70 -3.50 2.14 1.38
C ASP A 70 -3.97 0.73 1.01
N ASP A 71 -3.47 -0.24 1.77
CA ASP A 71 -3.77 -1.66 1.57
C ASP A 71 -3.40 -2.16 0.16
N GLY A 72 -2.42 -1.51 -0.48
CA GLY A 72 -1.68 -2.00 -1.63
C GLY A 72 -1.79 -1.16 -2.92
N ILE A 73 -2.26 0.08 -2.86
CA ILE A 73 -2.07 1.08 -3.93
C ILE A 73 -0.59 1.17 -4.35
N GLY A 74 0.32 1.05 -3.39
CA GLY A 74 1.74 0.81 -3.68
C GLY A 74 2.27 -0.26 -2.76
N ARG A 75 3.01 -1.25 -3.27
CA ARG A 75 3.62 -2.29 -2.44
C ARG A 75 4.93 -2.80 -3.03
N GLY A 76 5.93 -2.99 -2.17
CA GLY A 76 7.22 -3.54 -2.58
C GLY A 76 8.27 -3.45 -1.49
N GLN A 77 9.49 -3.85 -1.84
CA GLN A 77 10.65 -3.58 -1.00
C GLN A 77 11.11 -2.15 -1.23
N THR A 78 11.60 -1.50 -0.17
CA THR A 78 12.22 -0.19 -0.26
C THR A 78 13.57 -0.26 -1.00
N PRO A 79 13.93 0.72 -1.86
CA PRO A 79 13.15 1.93 -2.19
C PRO A 79 11.88 1.61 -2.98
N LEU A 80 10.75 2.23 -2.59
CA LEU A 80 9.44 2.02 -3.19
C LEU A 80 8.89 3.37 -3.68
N THR A 81 8.56 3.45 -4.97
CA THR A 81 7.92 4.61 -5.58
C THR A 81 6.43 4.33 -5.78
N VAL A 82 5.58 5.27 -5.38
CA VAL A 82 4.11 5.18 -5.52
C VAL A 82 3.59 6.44 -6.21
N ASN A 83 2.98 6.28 -7.39
CA ASN A 83 2.59 7.41 -8.27
C ASN A 83 1.08 7.69 -8.27
N GLU A 84 0.31 6.91 -7.51
CA GLU A 84 -1.15 6.86 -7.58
C GLU A 84 -1.80 7.34 -6.28
N LEU A 85 -1.16 8.32 -5.64
CA LEU A 85 -1.64 8.92 -4.40
C LEU A 85 -2.51 10.13 -4.72
N VAL A 86 -3.65 10.26 -4.05
CA VAL A 86 -4.60 11.34 -4.28
C VAL A 86 -4.19 12.56 -3.45
N VAL A 87 -3.87 13.66 -4.12
CA VAL A 87 -3.45 14.90 -3.45
C VAL A 87 -4.51 15.37 -2.45
N GLY A 88 -4.04 15.83 -1.28
CA GLY A 88 -4.90 16.32 -0.21
C GLY A 88 -5.62 15.23 0.59
N GLN A 89 -5.50 13.96 0.20
CA GLN A 89 -6.01 12.84 0.98
C GLN A 89 -4.93 12.29 1.94
N THR A 90 -5.40 11.77 3.08
CA THR A 90 -4.57 11.04 4.01
C THR A 90 -4.43 9.59 3.53
N HIS A 91 -3.18 9.19 3.31
CA HIS A 91 -2.77 7.85 2.94
C HIS A 91 -2.12 7.13 4.13
N VAL A 92 -2.19 5.80 4.14
CA VAL A 92 -1.63 4.94 5.18
C VAL A 92 -0.49 4.11 4.61
N LEU A 93 0.74 4.38 5.06
CA LEU A 93 1.91 3.51 4.84
C LEU A 93 1.97 2.47 5.95
N THR A 94 2.03 1.18 5.59
CA THR A 94 2.36 0.09 6.51
C THR A 94 3.64 -0.58 6.06
N CYS A 95 4.62 -0.69 6.95
CA CYS A 95 5.90 -1.37 6.67
C CYS A 95 6.11 -2.53 7.63
N TYR A 96 6.66 -3.63 7.12
CA TYR A 96 6.86 -4.86 7.88
C TYR A 96 8.35 -5.20 7.97
N PRO A 97 8.86 -5.58 9.15
CA PRO A 97 10.26 -5.95 9.32
C PRO A 97 10.58 -7.30 8.66
N LYS A 98 9.54 -8.13 8.45
CA LYS A 98 9.62 -9.42 7.79
C LYS A 98 8.33 -9.70 7.04
N TRP A 99 8.45 -10.22 5.82
CA TRP A 99 7.33 -10.73 5.04
C TRP A 99 7.35 -12.28 5.04
N PRO A 100 6.20 -12.98 5.10
CA PRO A 100 4.82 -12.49 5.18
C PRO A 100 4.51 -11.81 6.52
N ALA A 101 3.82 -10.66 6.45
CA ALA A 101 3.35 -9.94 7.62
C ALA A 101 2.40 -10.84 8.45
N ARG A 102 2.84 -11.20 9.65
CA ARG A 102 2.03 -11.96 10.61
C ARG A 102 1.52 -11.07 11.75
N GLU A 103 2.30 -10.07 12.15
CA GLU A 103 1.98 -9.04 13.16
C GLU A 103 3.13 -8.01 13.21
N GLY A 104 2.91 -6.84 13.82
CA GLY A 104 3.99 -5.90 14.17
C GLY A 104 4.47 -4.95 13.05
N GLY A 105 3.65 -4.69 12.03
CA GLY A 105 3.95 -3.67 11.02
C GLY A 105 3.90 -2.26 11.62
N ALA A 106 4.88 -1.41 11.28
CA ALA A 106 4.82 0.01 11.60
C ALA A 106 3.88 0.71 10.63
N ARG A 107 2.92 1.47 11.18
CA ARG A 107 1.93 2.24 10.41
C ARG A 107 2.21 3.72 10.50
N CYS A 108 2.02 4.41 9.38
CA CYS A 108 2.23 5.83 9.21
C CYS A 108 1.06 6.44 8.44
N LYS A 109 0.52 7.55 8.91
CA LYS A 109 -0.40 8.37 8.13
C LYS A 109 0.36 9.54 7.53
N PHE A 110 0.18 9.79 6.25
CA PHE A 110 0.79 10.94 5.58
C PHE A 110 -0.20 11.52 4.59
N THR A 111 -0.13 12.83 4.37
CA THR A 111 -0.98 13.49 3.38
C THR A 111 -0.19 13.65 2.10
N ALA A 112 -0.72 13.16 0.98
CA ALA A 112 -0.09 13.38 -0.31
C ALA A 112 -0.18 14.86 -0.68
N GLN A 113 0.96 15.45 -1.03
CA GLN A 113 1.05 16.84 -1.48
C GLN A 113 1.21 16.87 -2.99
N VAL A 114 0.85 18.00 -3.61
CA VAL A 114 0.94 18.22 -5.06
C VAL A 114 2.33 17.83 -5.55
N GLY A 115 2.39 16.74 -6.30
CA GLY A 115 3.57 16.29 -7.02
C GLY A 115 3.53 16.84 -8.43
N GLY A 116 3.76 18.15 -8.61
CA GLY A 116 4.05 18.68 -9.94
C GLY A 116 5.39 18.14 -10.46
N ASP A 117 5.68 18.29 -11.75
CA ASP A 117 6.96 17.86 -12.36
C ASP A 117 8.20 18.46 -11.65
N ASP A 118 8.03 19.57 -10.93
CA ASP A 118 9.06 20.26 -10.14
C ASP A 118 8.98 20.02 -8.61
N ALA A 119 7.95 19.30 -8.13
CA ALA A 119 7.80 19.06 -6.70
C ALA A 119 8.56 17.78 -6.30
N PRO A 120 9.48 17.86 -5.32
CA PRO A 120 10.20 16.67 -4.89
C PRO A 120 9.22 15.65 -4.31
N PRO A 121 9.41 14.34 -4.59
CA PRO A 121 8.53 13.31 -4.06
C PRO A 121 8.54 13.37 -2.53
N LEU A 122 7.41 13.01 -1.91
CA LEU A 122 7.37 12.88 -0.46
C LEU A 122 8.37 11.80 -0.04
N LYS A 123 9.44 12.21 0.65
CA LYS A 123 10.49 11.30 1.13
C LYS A 123 10.19 10.84 2.54
N LEU A 124 9.73 9.60 2.67
CA LEU A 124 9.57 8.94 3.96
C LEU A 124 10.83 8.15 4.28
N LYS A 125 11.40 8.38 5.47
CA LYS A 125 12.60 7.65 5.94
C LYS A 125 12.22 6.57 6.93
N LEU A 126 12.78 5.38 6.70
CA LEU A 126 12.59 4.19 7.52
C LEU A 126 13.89 3.76 8.20
N TRP A 127 13.76 3.27 9.44
CA TRP A 127 14.82 2.63 10.22
C TRP A 127 14.29 1.34 10.84
N ASN A 128 15.06 0.26 10.84
CA ASN A 128 14.66 -1.02 11.44
C ASN A 128 15.70 -1.48 12.48
N LYS A 129 15.52 -1.05 13.73
CA LYS A 129 16.43 -1.44 14.82
C LYS A 129 15.90 -2.69 15.52
N GLN A 130 16.58 -3.83 15.35
CA GLN A 130 16.26 -5.10 16.03
C GLN A 130 14.81 -5.56 15.79
N GLY A 131 14.32 -5.45 14.55
CA GLY A 131 12.96 -5.84 14.19
C GLY A 131 11.88 -4.81 14.51
N LYS A 132 12.25 -3.64 15.05
CA LYS A 132 11.33 -2.51 15.28
C LYS A 132 11.51 -1.46 14.19
N ILE A 133 10.48 -1.30 13.36
CA ILE A 133 10.45 -0.25 12.34
C ILE A 133 10.05 1.08 12.97
N LYS A 134 10.81 2.13 12.64
CA LYS A 134 10.47 3.53 12.87
C LYS A 134 10.34 4.23 11.53
N ILE A 135 9.32 5.06 11.41
CA ILE A 135 9.02 5.85 10.22
C ILE A 135 9.10 7.34 10.59
N SER A 136 9.69 8.16 9.72
CA SER A 136 9.64 9.63 9.82
C SER A 136 9.18 10.26 8.51
N GLY A 137 8.74 11.51 8.60
CA GLY A 137 8.13 12.25 7.48
C GLY A 137 6.61 12.09 7.42
N CYS A 138 6.00 11.51 8.45
CA CYS A 138 4.55 11.32 8.56
C CYS A 138 3.93 12.22 9.62
N ASP A 139 2.64 12.48 9.47
CA ASP A 139 1.83 13.15 10.48
C ASP A 139 1.69 12.21 11.69
N LYS A 140 2.33 12.58 12.80
CA LYS A 140 2.32 11.79 14.04
C LYS A 140 0.93 11.83 14.70
N LYS A 141 0.02 11.00 14.21
CA LYS A 141 -1.04 10.42 15.05
C LYS A 141 -0.82 8.92 15.10
N ALA A 142 -0.04 8.52 16.10
CA ALA A 142 0.11 7.13 16.51
C ALA A 142 -1.27 6.51 16.76
N ALA A 143 -1.42 5.23 16.38
CA ALA A 143 -2.57 4.42 16.77
C ALA A 143 -2.73 4.40 18.31
N PRO A 144 -3.95 4.28 18.84
CA PRO A 144 -4.20 4.10 20.28
C PRO A 144 -3.54 2.85 20.83
#